data_AF-A0A8T2SQD2-F1
#
_entry.id   AF-A0A8T2SQD2-F1
#
_cell.length_a   1.000
_cell.length_b   1.000
_cell.length_c   1.000
_cell.angle_alpha   90.00
_cell.angle_beta   90.00
_cell.angle_gamma   90.00
#
_symmetry.space_group_name_H-M   'P 1'
#
loop_
_entity.id
_entity.type
_entity.pdbx_description
1 polymer ?
#
loop_
_entity_poly.entity_id
_entity_poly.type
_entity_poly.pdbx_seq_one_letter_code
_entity_poly.pdbx_strand_id
1 'polypeptide(L)'
;MAKLGWVAGPICLALFALITYYTSLLLADCYRSPLSSSIPTTGNTVGLRNYTYMEAVRSYLGPTRTKLCALVQYTNFVGISIGYTITSSISMVAIARSNCFHKRGHQAQCYTSTYPFMLLFGTVQVILSQIPSFSKLWWLSIVAAVMSFSYSSIGVGLGISKVADEGMTHIKGSIGGLLYTEKGFNAESIWPVFQSLGNIAFAYSYSIILIEIQDTVRSPPLESVTMKKANLVGVSTTTMFYMLCGCMGYAAFGDDAPGNLLTGFGFYEPFWLVDLANACVVLHLVGAFQVFSQPFFAFVEAWVAASYPKNKIVSKEYIIRLPLSSDTYKFNMFRVMSRTIFVAFTTLASMLLPFFNDILGILGAFAFWPLTVYFPIEMHIAQGKAPKWGARWLLLQGLSTLCLIVSMLALMGSLKGVVEDLRIYKPFQKST
;
A
#
# COMPACT_ATOMS: atom_id res chain seq x y z
N MET A 1 7.29 -9.62 12.22
CA MET A 1 7.80 -10.82 12.92
C MET A 1 8.02 -10.56 14.39
N ALA A 2 8.84 -9.59 14.81
CA ALA A 2 9.11 -9.30 16.24
C ALA A 2 7.87 -9.30 17.17
N LYS A 3 6.75 -8.74 16.74
CA LYS A 3 5.52 -8.74 17.55
C LYS A 3 4.85 -10.12 17.66
N LEU A 4 4.95 -10.96 16.63
CA LEU A 4 4.21 -12.23 16.47
C LEU A 4 5.06 -13.49 16.70
N GLY A 5 6.39 -13.38 16.66
CA GLY A 5 7.30 -14.50 16.82
C GLY A 5 7.52 -15.35 15.58
N TRP A 6 8.32 -16.40 15.75
CA TRP A 6 8.72 -17.36 14.71
C TRP A 6 7.60 -18.26 14.21
N VAL A 7 6.52 -18.41 14.98
CA VAL A 7 5.38 -19.28 14.59
C VAL A 7 4.25 -18.46 13.99
N ALA A 8 3.63 -17.58 14.80
CA ALA A 8 2.43 -16.87 14.36
C ALA A 8 2.74 -15.87 13.23
N GLY A 9 3.93 -15.27 13.21
CA GLY A 9 4.33 -14.31 12.17
C GLY A 9 4.30 -14.89 10.76
N PRO A 10 5.10 -15.94 10.47
CA PRO A 10 5.09 -16.64 9.19
C PRO A 10 3.71 -17.17 8.78
N ILE A 11 2.96 -17.76 9.73
CA ILE A 11 1.61 -18.27 9.47
C ILE A 11 0.68 -17.12 9.07
N CYS A 12 0.72 -15.98 9.75
CA CYS A 12 -0.08 -14.82 9.42
C CYS A 12 0.24 -14.31 8.00
N LEU A 13 1.52 -14.17 7.64
CA LEU A 13 1.89 -13.76 6.28
C LEU A 13 1.31 -14.72 5.22
N ALA A 14 1.44 -16.03 5.42
CA ALA A 14 0.91 -17.02 4.49
C ALA A 14 -0.62 -16.97 4.38
N LEU A 15 -1.33 -16.84 5.51
CA LEU A 15 -2.80 -16.75 5.52
C LEU A 15 -3.30 -15.48 4.82
N PHE A 16 -2.71 -14.32 5.12
CA PHE A 16 -3.07 -13.06 4.46
C PHE A 16 -2.78 -13.12 2.95
N ALA A 17 -1.66 -13.73 2.54
CA ALA A 17 -1.35 -13.96 1.13
C ALA A 17 -2.41 -14.85 0.44
N LEU A 18 -2.77 -15.97 1.06
CA LEU A 18 -3.77 -16.91 0.51
C LEU A 18 -5.15 -16.26 0.39
N ILE A 19 -5.58 -15.55 1.43
CA ILE A 19 -6.87 -14.83 1.43
C ILE A 19 -6.87 -13.75 0.34
N THR A 20 -5.81 -12.96 0.26
CA THR A 20 -5.68 -11.90 -0.76
C THR A 20 -5.64 -12.48 -2.16
N TYR A 21 -4.86 -13.54 -2.39
CA TYR A 21 -4.82 -14.23 -3.68
C TYR A 21 -6.21 -14.73 -4.05
N TYR A 22 -6.87 -15.49 -3.17
CA TYR A 22 -8.19 -16.05 -3.43
C TYR A 22 -9.23 -14.96 -3.77
N THR A 23 -9.32 -13.92 -2.94
CA THR A 23 -10.27 -12.81 -3.14
C THR A 23 -9.94 -11.96 -4.37
N SER A 24 -8.66 -11.80 -4.72
CA SER A 24 -8.24 -11.14 -5.98
C SER A 24 -8.68 -11.90 -7.23
N LEU A 25 -8.74 -13.25 -7.18
CA LEU A 25 -9.29 -14.05 -8.28
C LEU A 25 -10.79 -13.81 -8.45
N LEU A 26 -11.52 -13.69 -7.33
CA LEU A 26 -12.95 -13.36 -7.35
C LEU A 26 -13.18 -11.97 -7.91
N LEU A 27 -12.38 -10.99 -7.48
CA LEU A 27 -12.45 -9.61 -7.94
C LEU A 27 -12.14 -9.50 -9.44
N ALA A 28 -11.13 -10.23 -9.93
CA ALA A 28 -10.77 -10.22 -11.34
C ALA A 28 -11.92 -10.72 -12.25
N ASP A 29 -12.74 -11.64 -11.75
CA ASP A 29 -13.95 -12.10 -12.43
C ASP A 29 -15.11 -11.08 -12.39
N CYS A 30 -15.01 -10.04 -11.57
CA CYS A 30 -16.02 -8.97 -11.46
C CYS A 30 -15.73 -7.78 -12.39
N TYR A 31 -14.61 -7.79 -13.13
CA TYR A 31 -14.32 -6.75 -14.13
C TYR A 31 -15.41 -6.64 -15.20
N ARG A 32 -16.01 -7.76 -15.61
CA ARG A 32 -17.13 -7.77 -16.56
C ARG A 32 -18.42 -8.19 -15.89
N SER A 33 -19.43 -7.31 -15.91
CA SER A 33 -20.78 -7.66 -15.45
C SER A 33 -21.57 -8.39 -16.53
N PRO A 34 -22.41 -9.37 -16.16
CA PRO A 34 -23.34 -9.99 -17.11
C PRO A 34 -24.24 -8.92 -17.72
N LEU A 35 -24.58 -9.05 -19.02
CA LEU A 35 -25.54 -8.14 -19.65
C LEU A 35 -26.87 -8.22 -18.89
N SER A 36 -27.42 -7.06 -18.55
CA SER A 36 -28.82 -6.94 -18.12
C SER A 36 -29.72 -7.64 -19.13
N SER A 37 -30.75 -8.35 -18.65
CA SER A 37 -31.75 -9.09 -19.44
C SER A 37 -32.58 -8.23 -20.42
N SER A 38 -32.25 -6.94 -20.55
CA SER A 38 -32.95 -5.95 -21.37
C SER A 38 -32.28 -5.64 -22.72
N ILE A 39 -31.23 -6.36 -23.12
CA ILE A 39 -30.52 -6.14 -24.39
C ILE A 39 -30.62 -7.39 -25.27
N PRO A 40 -31.14 -7.31 -26.52
CA PRO A 40 -31.31 -8.47 -27.39
C PRO A 40 -29.98 -9.13 -27.75
N THR A 41 -29.89 -10.43 -27.54
CA THR A 41 -28.71 -11.25 -27.78
C THR A 41 -28.53 -11.58 -29.25
N THR A 42 -27.48 -11.04 -29.88
CA THR A 42 -26.90 -11.56 -31.12
C THR A 42 -25.37 -11.58 -31.01
N GLY A 43 -24.77 -12.78 -31.06
CA GLY A 43 -23.32 -13.01 -31.08
C GLY A 43 -22.63 -13.06 -29.71
N ASN A 44 -21.63 -13.96 -29.57
CA ASN A 44 -20.79 -14.21 -28.37
C ASN A 44 -20.71 -13.02 -27.40
N THR A 45 -21.61 -12.99 -26.41
CA THR A 45 -21.85 -11.81 -25.57
C THR A 45 -20.81 -11.67 -24.48
N VAL A 46 -19.78 -10.87 -24.74
CA VAL A 46 -18.81 -10.48 -23.72
C VAL A 46 -19.45 -9.46 -22.78
N GLY A 47 -19.45 -9.72 -21.47
CA GLY A 47 -20.06 -8.83 -20.46
C GLY A 47 -19.55 -7.38 -20.51
N LEU A 48 -20.37 -6.44 -20.00
CA LEU A 48 -20.05 -5.00 -19.91
C LEU A 48 -18.83 -4.79 -19.01
N ARG A 49 -17.88 -3.95 -19.46
CA ARG A 49 -16.67 -3.63 -18.68
C ARG A 49 -17.00 -2.64 -17.57
N ASN A 50 -16.50 -2.92 -16.37
CA ASN A 50 -16.42 -1.96 -15.27
C ASN A 50 -14.99 -1.43 -15.21
N TYR A 51 -14.80 -0.15 -15.48
CA TYR A 51 -13.47 0.47 -15.60
C TYR A 51 -12.84 0.78 -14.23
N THR A 52 -13.67 0.88 -13.20
CA THR A 52 -13.24 1.16 -11.82
C THR A 52 -13.82 0.17 -10.84
N TYR A 53 -13.16 0.01 -9.69
CA TYR A 53 -13.66 -0.82 -8.60
C TYR A 53 -15.08 -0.41 -8.20
N MET A 54 -15.33 0.89 -8.08
CA MET A 54 -16.64 1.43 -7.73
C MET A 54 -17.73 1.10 -8.75
N GLU A 55 -17.42 1.15 -10.04
CA GLU A 55 -18.36 0.73 -11.08
C GLU A 55 -18.72 -0.75 -10.95
N ALA A 56 -17.74 -1.62 -10.66
CA ALA A 56 -18.01 -3.03 -10.41
C ALA A 56 -18.95 -3.20 -9.20
N VAL A 57 -18.66 -2.52 -8.08
CA VAL A 57 -19.54 -2.54 -6.90
C VAL A 57 -20.94 -2.02 -7.24
N ARG A 58 -21.05 -0.95 -8.05
CA ARG A 58 -22.33 -0.40 -8.47
C ARG A 58 -23.14 -1.37 -9.30
N SER A 59 -22.49 -2.03 -10.27
CA SER A 59 -23.12 -2.98 -11.20
C SER A 59 -23.65 -4.23 -10.47
N TYR A 60 -22.95 -4.72 -9.45
CA TYR A 60 -23.36 -5.94 -8.73
C TYR A 60 -24.18 -5.68 -7.47
N LEU A 61 -23.87 -4.62 -6.73
CA LEU A 61 -24.32 -4.44 -5.34
C LEU A 61 -25.13 -3.14 -5.12
N GLY A 62 -25.27 -2.31 -6.16
CA GLY A 62 -26.12 -1.12 -6.15
C GLY A 62 -25.49 0.13 -5.50
N PRO A 63 -26.24 1.25 -5.50
CA PRO A 63 -25.70 2.58 -5.22
C PRO A 63 -25.31 2.80 -3.75
N THR A 64 -26.00 2.20 -2.79
CA THR A 64 -25.71 2.37 -1.36
C THR A 64 -24.34 1.79 -1.01
N ARG A 65 -24.06 0.57 -1.45
CA ARG A 65 -22.77 -0.11 -1.25
C ARG A 65 -21.64 0.57 -2.03
N THR A 66 -21.96 1.19 -3.17
CA THR A 66 -21.01 2.02 -3.93
C THR A 66 -20.51 3.22 -3.12
N LYS A 67 -21.39 3.93 -2.41
CA LYS A 67 -20.99 5.08 -1.57
C LYS A 67 -20.06 4.65 -0.43
N LEU A 68 -20.33 3.51 0.19
CA LEU A 68 -19.46 2.94 1.22
C LEU A 68 -18.09 2.55 0.64
N CYS A 69 -18.07 1.88 -0.51
CA CYS A 69 -16.84 1.54 -1.22
C CYS A 69 -16.01 2.79 -1.54
N ALA A 70 -16.64 3.83 -2.09
CA ALA A 70 -16.00 5.10 -2.40
C ALA A 70 -15.35 5.74 -1.18
N LEU A 71 -16.09 5.82 -0.06
CA LEU A 71 -15.60 6.40 1.18
C LEU A 71 -14.33 5.67 1.65
N VAL A 72 -14.36 4.34 1.70
CA VAL A 72 -13.24 3.55 2.21
C VAL A 72 -12.06 3.56 1.25
N GLN A 73 -12.30 3.43 -0.06
CA GLN A 73 -11.25 3.39 -1.08
C GLN A 73 -10.51 4.72 -1.18
N TYR A 74 -11.23 5.84 -1.25
CA TYR A 74 -10.60 7.16 -1.36
C TYR A 74 -9.92 7.62 -0.07
N THR A 75 -10.46 7.27 1.10
CA THR A 75 -9.76 7.47 2.38
C THR A 75 -8.44 6.70 2.41
N ASN A 76 -8.41 5.47 1.86
CA ASN A 76 -7.19 4.70 1.76
C ASN A 76 -6.18 5.31 0.79
N PHE A 77 -6.58 5.86 -0.35
CA PHE A 77 -5.63 6.54 -1.25
C PHE A 77 -4.97 7.77 -0.61
N VAL A 78 -5.73 8.56 0.15
CA VAL A 78 -5.18 9.66 0.97
C VAL A 78 -4.17 9.13 1.96
N GLY A 79 -4.54 8.08 2.70
CA GLY A 79 -3.67 7.48 3.72
C GLY A 79 -2.39 6.85 3.15
N ILE A 80 -2.48 6.12 2.04
CA ILE A 80 -1.31 5.57 1.34
C ILE A 80 -0.37 6.70 0.90
N SER A 81 -0.91 7.82 0.40
CA SER A 81 -0.13 9.00 0.02
C SER A 81 0.63 9.60 1.20
N ILE A 82 -0.01 9.66 2.39
CA ILE A 82 0.64 10.06 3.65
C ILE A 82 1.74 9.06 4.02
N GLY A 83 1.44 7.76 4.03
CA GLY A 83 2.38 6.70 4.36
C GLY A 83 3.62 6.70 3.47
N TYR A 84 3.46 6.90 2.16
CA TYR A 84 4.57 7.01 1.22
C TYR A 84 5.43 8.25 1.49
N THR A 85 4.82 9.39 1.79
CA THR A 85 5.57 10.61 2.14
C THR A 85 6.41 10.39 3.40
N ILE A 86 5.85 9.78 4.45
CA ILE A 86 6.57 9.42 5.68
C ILE A 86 7.72 8.46 5.34
N THR A 87 7.44 7.38 4.62
CA THR A 87 8.43 6.32 4.34
C THR A 87 9.59 6.84 3.49
N SER A 88 9.31 7.58 2.42
CA SER A 88 10.35 8.18 1.59
C SER A 88 11.21 9.16 2.37
N SER A 89 10.60 9.95 3.26
CA SER A 89 11.36 10.87 4.11
C SER A 89 12.27 10.15 5.11
N ILE A 90 11.82 9.04 5.72
CA ILE A 90 12.64 8.21 6.60
C ILE A 90 13.83 7.63 5.83
N SER A 91 13.62 7.14 4.61
CA SER A 91 14.70 6.61 3.76
C SER A 91 15.71 7.69 3.36
N MET A 92 15.27 8.91 3.04
CA MET A 92 16.20 10.02 2.77
C MET A 92 16.98 10.46 4.01
N VAL A 93 16.33 10.47 5.19
CA VAL A 93 17.02 10.70 6.48
C VAL A 93 18.07 9.63 6.74
N ALA A 94 17.77 8.37 6.42
CA ALA A 94 18.72 7.27 6.55
C ALA A 94 19.98 7.50 5.69
N ILE A 95 19.82 7.90 4.42
CA ILE A 95 20.94 8.26 3.54
C ILE A 95 21.75 9.42 4.13
N ALA A 96 21.08 10.48 4.60
CA ALA A 96 21.77 11.63 5.16
C ALA A 96 22.56 11.29 6.43
N ARG A 97 22.00 10.44 7.30
CA ARG A 97 22.67 9.95 8.52
C ARG A 97 23.85 9.04 8.18
N SER A 98 23.65 8.09 7.28
CA SER A 98 24.69 7.20 6.72
C SER A 98 25.92 7.97 6.27
N ASN A 99 25.71 8.95 5.39
CA ASN A 99 26.79 9.81 4.89
C ASN A 99 27.44 10.68 5.97
N CYS A 100 26.69 11.09 7.00
CA CYS A 100 27.22 11.85 8.12
C CYS A 100 28.15 11.00 8.99
N PHE A 101 27.72 9.78 9.37
CA PHE A 101 28.52 8.86 10.18
C PHE A 101 29.77 8.40 9.43
N HIS A 102 29.67 8.14 8.13
CA HIS A 102 30.84 7.80 7.32
C HIS A 102 31.89 8.93 7.29
N LYS A 103 31.45 10.19 7.13
CA LYS A 103 32.36 11.35 7.07
C LYS A 103 32.92 11.79 8.42
N ARG A 104 32.12 11.70 9.49
CA ARG A 104 32.45 12.29 10.80
C ARG A 104 32.83 11.26 11.87
N GLY A 105 32.78 9.97 11.53
CA GLY A 105 33.03 8.87 12.46
C GLY A 105 31.79 8.46 13.26
N HIS A 106 31.86 7.26 13.85
CA HIS A 106 30.71 6.58 14.46
C HIS A 106 30.20 7.27 15.75
N GLN A 107 31.03 8.11 16.37
CA GLN A 107 30.72 8.83 17.61
C GLN A 107 30.14 10.23 17.36
N ALA A 108 29.94 10.63 16.10
CA ALA A 108 29.44 11.95 15.76
C ALA A 108 27.93 12.08 16.05
N GLN A 109 27.50 13.23 16.58
CA GLN A 109 26.08 13.54 16.71
C GLN A 109 25.50 13.96 15.35
N CYS A 110 24.99 12.98 14.60
CA CYS A 110 24.36 13.19 13.30
C CYS A 110 22.84 13.34 13.45
N TYR A 111 22.39 14.56 13.79
CA TYR A 111 20.98 14.90 13.78
C TYR A 111 20.50 15.34 12.39
N THR A 112 19.43 14.72 11.92
CA THR A 112 18.80 15.04 10.63
C THR A 112 17.29 15.14 10.84
N SER A 113 16.71 16.28 10.49
CA SER A 113 15.26 16.50 10.53
C SER A 113 14.56 15.87 9.34
N THR A 114 13.39 15.28 9.56
CA THR A 114 12.59 14.62 8.52
C THR A 114 11.76 15.60 7.67
N TYR A 115 11.39 16.77 8.21
CA TYR A 115 10.48 17.72 7.55
C TYR A 115 10.98 18.23 6.17
N PRO A 116 12.27 18.60 5.99
CA PRO A 116 12.75 19.01 4.67
C PRO A 116 12.60 17.93 3.61
N PHE A 117 12.76 16.65 3.99
CA PHE A 117 12.61 15.52 3.08
C PHE A 117 11.15 15.23 2.74
N MET A 118 10.21 15.44 3.67
CA MET A 118 8.78 15.40 3.37
C MET A 118 8.38 16.47 2.36
N LEU A 119 8.86 17.72 2.54
CA LEU A 119 8.63 18.82 1.59
C LEU A 119 9.26 18.55 0.23
N LEU A 120 10.47 17.98 0.19
CA LEU A 120 11.14 17.58 -1.05
C LEU A 120 10.32 16.53 -1.80
N PHE A 121 9.90 15.47 -1.12
CA PHE A 121 9.05 14.44 -1.72
C PHE A 121 7.74 15.04 -2.24
N GLY A 122 7.05 15.85 -1.43
CA GLY A 122 5.84 16.55 -1.83
C GLY A 122 6.04 17.42 -3.06
N THR A 123 7.15 18.15 -3.15
CA THR A 123 7.47 19.00 -4.33
C THR A 123 7.62 18.15 -5.60
N VAL A 124 8.34 17.03 -5.51
CA VAL A 124 8.46 16.08 -6.63
C VAL A 124 7.08 15.53 -7.02
N GLN A 125 6.24 15.20 -6.05
CA GLN A 125 4.89 14.70 -6.31
C GLN A 125 3.98 15.75 -6.92
N VAL A 126 4.08 17.04 -6.55
CA VAL A 126 3.31 18.11 -7.20
C VAL A 126 3.59 18.14 -8.70
N ILE A 127 4.87 17.98 -9.11
CA ILE A 127 5.28 17.97 -10.52
C ILE A 127 4.76 16.70 -11.21
N LEU A 128 5.03 15.51 -10.66
CA LEU A 128 4.66 14.24 -11.28
C LEU A 128 3.15 14.01 -11.32
N SER A 129 2.41 14.50 -10.33
CA SER A 129 0.94 14.43 -10.30
C SER A 129 0.29 15.23 -11.41
N GLN A 130 1.01 16.11 -12.12
CA GLN A 130 0.44 16.76 -13.31
C GLN A 130 0.37 15.82 -14.53
N ILE A 131 1.03 14.66 -14.51
CA ILE A 131 0.95 13.69 -15.61
C ILE A 131 -0.50 13.17 -15.72
N PRO A 132 -1.11 13.17 -16.93
CA PRO A 132 -2.56 13.18 -17.04
C PRO A 132 -3.25 11.83 -16.85
N SER A 133 -2.56 10.69 -17.02
CA SER A 133 -3.20 9.37 -16.86
C SER A 133 -2.23 8.25 -16.43
N PHE A 134 -2.81 7.23 -15.78
CA PHE A 134 -2.14 5.99 -15.36
C PHE A 134 -1.42 5.28 -16.53
N SER A 135 -2.02 5.27 -17.71
CA SER A 135 -1.45 4.66 -18.92
C SER A 135 -0.17 5.36 -19.41
N LYS A 136 -0.03 6.67 -19.18
CA LYS A 136 1.20 7.41 -19.52
C LYS A 136 2.33 7.22 -18.51
N LEU A 137 2.03 6.59 -17.37
CA LEU A 137 2.98 6.30 -16.28
C LEU A 137 3.52 4.86 -16.32
N TRP A 138 3.27 4.10 -17.39
CA TRP A 138 3.70 2.71 -17.49
C TRP A 138 5.21 2.52 -17.26
N TRP A 139 6.03 3.46 -17.77
CA TRP A 139 7.49 3.43 -17.57
C TRP A 139 7.86 3.67 -16.10
N LEU A 140 7.12 4.53 -15.41
CA LEU A 140 7.32 4.83 -13.99
C LEU A 140 6.99 3.61 -13.14
N SER A 141 5.97 2.83 -13.52
CA SER A 141 5.64 1.55 -12.88
C SER A 141 6.74 0.50 -13.07
N ILE A 142 7.41 0.45 -14.23
CA ILE A 142 8.55 -0.46 -14.45
C ILE A 142 9.73 -0.07 -13.57
N VAL A 143 10.09 1.21 -13.55
CA VAL A 143 11.17 1.71 -12.67
C VAL A 143 10.84 1.39 -11.21
N ALA A 144 9.61 1.67 -10.78
CA ALA A 144 9.12 1.38 -9.44
C ALA A 144 9.24 -0.10 -9.08
N ALA A 145 8.87 -1.01 -10.00
CA ALA A 145 9.01 -2.45 -9.82
C ALA A 145 10.49 -2.86 -9.67
N VAL A 146 11.37 -2.43 -10.58
CA VAL A 146 12.81 -2.74 -10.50
C VAL A 146 13.40 -2.28 -9.16
N MET A 147 13.12 -1.05 -8.77
CA MET A 147 13.58 -0.50 -7.49
C MET A 147 13.07 -1.32 -6.29
N SER A 148 11.82 -1.81 -6.35
CA SER A 148 11.23 -2.68 -5.33
C SER A 148 11.97 -4.00 -5.16
N PHE A 149 12.29 -4.67 -6.28
CA PHE A 149 13.14 -5.87 -6.24
C PHE A 149 14.54 -5.57 -5.74
N SER A 150 15.14 -4.45 -6.15
CA SER A 150 16.49 -4.05 -5.75
C SER A 150 16.61 -3.86 -4.23
N TYR A 151 15.80 -2.99 -3.61
CA TYR A 151 15.94 -2.76 -2.16
C TYR A 151 15.54 -3.99 -1.35
N SER A 152 14.57 -4.78 -1.80
CA SER A 152 14.14 -5.98 -1.08
C SER A 152 15.24 -7.02 -1.10
N SER A 153 15.89 -7.23 -2.25
CA SER A 153 17.03 -8.15 -2.38
C SER A 153 18.23 -7.70 -1.55
N ILE A 154 18.52 -6.40 -1.54
CA ILE A 154 19.58 -5.84 -0.69
C ILE A 154 19.24 -6.04 0.79
N GLY A 155 18.01 -5.76 1.21
CA GLY A 155 17.57 -5.96 2.60
C GLY A 155 17.67 -7.41 3.05
N VAL A 156 17.29 -8.37 2.19
CA VAL A 156 17.47 -9.80 2.45
C VAL A 156 18.96 -10.15 2.56
N GLY A 157 19.79 -9.67 1.63
CA GLY A 157 21.24 -9.93 1.65
C GLY A 157 21.93 -9.38 2.90
N LEU A 158 21.60 -8.16 3.32
CA LEU A 158 22.08 -7.56 4.56
C LEU A 158 21.60 -8.36 5.79
N GLY A 159 20.35 -8.83 5.78
CA GLY A 159 19.81 -9.72 6.80
C GLY A 159 20.60 -11.01 6.94
N ILE A 160 20.85 -11.69 5.82
CA ILE A 160 21.65 -12.92 5.77
C ILE A 160 23.08 -12.66 6.26
N SER A 161 23.73 -11.61 5.76
CA SER A 161 25.10 -11.24 6.18
C SER A 161 25.17 -11.02 7.69
N LYS A 162 24.21 -10.29 8.26
CA LYS A 162 24.17 -10.01 9.69
C LYS A 162 24.03 -11.28 10.53
N VAL A 163 23.20 -12.24 10.10
CA VAL A 163 23.05 -13.54 10.79
C VAL A 163 24.32 -14.38 10.64
N ALA A 164 24.98 -14.33 9.48
CA ALA A 164 26.22 -15.03 9.22
C ALA A 164 27.39 -14.49 10.08
N ASP A 165 27.50 -13.17 10.22
CA ASP A 165 28.52 -12.51 11.04
C ASP A 165 28.39 -12.85 12.54
N GLU A 166 27.16 -13.11 13.00
CA GLU A 166 26.88 -13.55 14.37
C GLU A 166 27.03 -15.09 14.55
N GLY A 167 27.56 -15.78 13.54
CA GLY A 167 28.01 -17.18 13.62
C GLY A 167 26.95 -18.24 13.29
N MET A 168 25.77 -17.87 12.77
CA MET A 168 24.61 -18.76 12.48
C MET A 168 24.07 -19.56 13.67
N THR A 169 24.78 -19.61 14.81
CA THR A 169 24.40 -20.31 16.04
C THR A 169 23.48 -19.48 16.93
N HIS A 170 23.38 -18.17 16.68
CA HIS A 170 22.56 -17.22 17.44
C HIS A 170 21.47 -16.59 16.58
N ILE A 171 20.53 -17.40 16.08
CA ILE A 171 19.30 -16.88 15.46
C ILE A 171 18.49 -16.17 16.54
N LYS A 172 18.32 -14.85 16.42
CA LYS A 172 17.55 -14.06 17.38
C LYS A 172 16.04 -14.26 17.21
N GLY A 173 15.30 -13.73 18.18
CA GLY A 173 13.84 -13.71 18.19
C GLY A 173 13.24 -14.87 18.96
N SER A 174 12.15 -14.58 19.66
CA SER A 174 11.39 -15.56 20.46
C SER A 174 10.34 -16.31 19.63
N ILE A 175 9.94 -17.50 20.10
CA ILE A 175 8.92 -18.36 19.44
C ILE A 175 7.57 -17.64 19.34
N GLY A 176 7.14 -16.99 20.43
CA GLY A 176 5.86 -16.28 20.50
C GLY A 176 5.95 -14.75 20.34
N GLY A 177 7.14 -14.23 20.01
CA GLY A 177 7.38 -12.80 19.91
C GLY A 177 7.18 -12.10 21.25
N LEU A 178 6.91 -10.80 21.19
CA LEU A 178 6.70 -9.99 22.40
C LEU A 178 5.52 -10.41 23.28
N LEU A 179 4.60 -11.23 22.78
CA LEU A 179 3.45 -11.71 23.56
C LEU A 179 3.86 -12.80 24.57
N TYR A 180 4.90 -13.58 24.25
CA TYR A 180 5.42 -14.64 25.11
C TYR A 180 6.93 -14.50 25.23
N THR A 181 7.34 -13.86 26.33
CA THR A 181 8.75 -13.69 26.69
C THR A 181 9.21 -14.81 27.62
N GLU A 182 10.49 -14.87 27.95
CA GLU A 182 11.04 -15.80 28.96
C GLU A 182 10.35 -15.65 30.34
N LYS A 183 9.75 -14.49 30.61
CA LYS A 183 8.99 -14.21 31.84
C LYS A 183 7.51 -14.62 31.76
N GLY A 184 7.07 -15.22 30.66
CA GLY A 184 5.69 -15.63 30.41
C GLY A 184 4.90 -14.66 29.53
N PHE A 185 3.57 -14.77 29.62
CA PHE A 185 2.62 -13.98 28.82
C PHE A 185 2.63 -12.51 29.23
N ASN A 186 2.83 -11.61 28.25
CA ASN A 186 2.78 -10.16 28.46
C ASN A 186 1.51 -9.56 27.84
N ALA A 187 0.52 -9.26 28.67
CA ALA A 187 -0.74 -8.67 28.23
C ALA A 187 -0.57 -7.28 27.57
N GLU A 188 0.46 -6.51 27.92
CA GLU A 188 0.70 -5.19 27.33
C GLU A 188 1.10 -5.28 25.85
N SER A 189 1.71 -6.39 25.45
CA SER A 189 2.14 -6.67 24.08
C SER A 189 0.99 -7.00 23.12
N ILE A 190 -0.25 -7.14 23.60
CA ILE A 190 -1.39 -7.49 22.75
C ILE A 190 -1.72 -6.39 21.73
N TRP A 191 -1.52 -5.12 22.09
CA TRP A 191 -1.83 -3.99 21.21
C TRP A 191 -0.84 -3.90 20.03
N PRO A 192 0.49 -3.98 20.24
CA PRO A 192 1.45 -4.15 19.15
C PRO A 192 1.21 -5.37 18.27
N VAL A 193 0.74 -6.50 18.84
CA VAL A 193 0.35 -7.69 18.08
C VAL A 193 -0.78 -7.35 17.11
N PHE A 194 -1.86 -6.74 17.60
CA PHE A 194 -2.98 -6.34 16.75
C PHE A 194 -2.57 -5.31 15.68
N GLN A 195 -1.80 -4.29 16.05
CA GLN A 195 -1.24 -3.34 15.08
C GLN A 195 -0.44 -4.05 13.98
N SER A 196 0.37 -5.06 14.35
CA SER A 196 1.15 -5.81 13.37
C SER A 196 0.29 -6.61 12.38
N LEU A 197 -0.90 -7.08 12.79
CA LEU A 197 -1.87 -7.67 11.87
C LEU A 197 -2.36 -6.65 10.84
N GLY A 198 -2.58 -5.40 11.28
CA GLY A 198 -2.88 -4.28 10.38
C GLY A 198 -1.75 -4.00 9.39
N ASN A 199 -0.50 -4.02 9.85
CA ASN A 199 0.67 -3.85 8.96
C ASN A 199 0.77 -4.96 7.92
N ILE A 200 0.52 -6.21 8.31
CA ILE A 200 0.46 -7.34 7.37
C ILE A 200 -0.70 -7.16 6.37
N ALA A 201 -1.87 -6.75 6.86
CA ALA A 201 -3.04 -6.50 6.03
C ALA A 201 -2.77 -5.41 4.97
N PHE A 202 -2.10 -4.33 5.38
CA PHE A 202 -1.66 -3.25 4.49
C PHE A 202 -0.68 -3.75 3.44
N ALA A 203 0.26 -4.61 3.81
CA ALA A 203 1.28 -5.14 2.91
C ALA A 203 0.70 -5.90 1.71
N TYR A 204 -0.52 -6.44 1.85
CA TYR A 204 -1.27 -7.15 0.80
C TYR A 204 -2.41 -6.31 0.18
N SER A 205 -2.49 -5.01 0.45
CA SER A 205 -3.65 -4.16 0.11
C SER A 205 -3.70 -3.64 -1.33
N TYR A 206 -3.20 -4.38 -2.32
CA TYR A 206 -3.24 -3.94 -3.73
C TYR A 206 -4.62 -4.10 -4.39
N SER A 207 -5.51 -4.91 -3.81
CA SER A 207 -6.85 -5.20 -4.34
C SER A 207 -7.69 -3.95 -4.57
N ILE A 208 -7.39 -2.86 -3.84
CA ILE A 208 -8.08 -1.57 -3.94
C ILE A 208 -7.91 -0.86 -5.30
N ILE A 209 -6.94 -1.26 -6.12
CA ILE A 209 -6.72 -0.74 -7.48
C ILE A 209 -6.74 -1.85 -8.53
N LEU A 210 -7.17 -3.06 -8.17
CA LEU A 210 -7.05 -4.23 -9.03
C LEU A 210 -7.84 -4.07 -10.33
N ILE A 211 -9.06 -3.54 -10.24
CA ILE A 211 -9.93 -3.32 -11.40
C ILE A 211 -9.34 -2.27 -12.34
N GLU A 212 -8.80 -1.18 -11.78
CA GLU A 212 -8.13 -0.12 -12.52
C GLU A 212 -6.85 -0.65 -13.23
N ILE A 213 -6.09 -1.55 -12.59
CA ILE A 213 -4.97 -2.25 -13.22
C ILE A 213 -5.48 -3.16 -14.34
N GLN A 214 -6.51 -3.95 -14.06
CA GLN A 214 -7.09 -4.89 -15.02
C GLN A 214 -7.65 -4.19 -16.27
N ASP A 215 -8.15 -2.96 -16.13
CA ASP A 215 -8.63 -2.15 -17.25
C ASP A 215 -7.53 -1.80 -18.28
N THR A 216 -6.26 -1.80 -17.83
CA THR A 216 -5.12 -1.58 -18.74
C THR A 216 -4.72 -2.82 -19.54
N VAL A 217 -5.28 -3.99 -19.21
CA VAL A 217 -4.96 -5.27 -19.83
C VAL A 217 -5.67 -5.39 -21.18
N ARG A 218 -4.90 -5.69 -22.23
CA ARG A 218 -5.45 -5.92 -23.57
C ARG A 218 -6.18 -7.27 -23.63
N SER A 219 -7.22 -7.30 -24.48
CA SER A 219 -7.96 -8.52 -24.83
C SER A 219 -7.99 -8.67 -26.35
N PRO A 220 -7.85 -9.90 -26.93
CA PRO A 220 -7.79 -11.24 -26.30
C PRO A 220 -6.43 -11.64 -25.67
N PRO A 221 -6.38 -12.60 -24.70
CA PRO A 221 -7.50 -13.32 -24.07
C PRO A 221 -8.32 -12.41 -23.14
N LEU A 222 -9.35 -12.94 -22.46
CA LEU A 222 -10.12 -12.14 -21.49
C LEU A 222 -9.19 -11.52 -20.43
N GLU A 223 -9.47 -10.28 -20.04
CA GLU A 223 -8.65 -9.51 -19.12
C GLU A 223 -8.50 -10.24 -17.78
N SER A 224 -9.57 -10.91 -17.33
CA SER A 224 -9.56 -11.72 -16.11
C SER A 224 -8.61 -12.91 -16.18
N VAL A 225 -8.40 -13.52 -17.35
CA VAL A 225 -7.46 -14.65 -17.50
C VAL A 225 -6.03 -14.17 -17.30
N THR A 226 -5.66 -13.07 -17.95
CA THR A 226 -4.34 -12.46 -17.78
C THR A 226 -4.16 -11.93 -16.36
N MET A 227 -5.17 -11.26 -15.80
CA MET A 227 -5.12 -10.70 -14.45
C MET A 227 -4.97 -11.79 -13.37
N LYS A 228 -5.62 -12.95 -13.52
CA LYS A 228 -5.45 -14.07 -12.57
C LYS A 228 -4.02 -14.62 -12.57
N LYS A 229 -3.39 -14.71 -13.74
CA LYS A 229 -1.97 -15.09 -13.84
C LYS A 229 -1.08 -14.02 -13.21
N ALA A 230 -1.37 -12.74 -13.47
CA ALA A 230 -0.65 -11.63 -12.85
C ALA A 230 -0.80 -11.64 -11.31
N ASN A 231 -1.99 -11.90 -10.78
CA ASN A 231 -2.24 -12.04 -9.34
C ASN A 231 -1.42 -13.18 -8.73
N LEU A 232 -1.34 -14.34 -9.40
CA LEU A 232 -0.53 -15.46 -8.92
C LEU A 232 0.94 -15.08 -8.82
N VAL A 233 1.53 -14.52 -9.89
CA VAL A 233 2.94 -14.12 -9.92
C VAL A 233 3.20 -12.98 -8.92
N GLY A 234 2.33 -11.98 -8.87
CA GLY A 234 2.47 -10.83 -7.98
C GLY A 234 2.39 -11.19 -6.50
N VAL A 235 1.34 -11.92 -6.09
CA VAL A 235 1.16 -12.32 -4.69
C VAL A 235 2.21 -13.31 -4.23
N SER A 236 2.57 -14.30 -5.06
CA SER A 236 3.64 -15.26 -4.71
C SER A 236 4.99 -14.57 -4.54
N THR A 237 5.37 -13.70 -5.49
CA THR A 237 6.65 -12.97 -5.43
C THR A 237 6.71 -12.04 -4.24
N THR A 238 5.63 -11.27 -4.00
CA THR A 238 5.53 -10.36 -2.86
C THR A 238 5.62 -11.12 -1.53
N THR A 239 4.92 -12.25 -1.42
CA THR A 239 4.95 -13.10 -0.22
C THR A 239 6.33 -13.69 0.02
N MET A 240 7.02 -14.14 -1.03
CA MET A 240 8.40 -14.61 -0.92
C MET A 240 9.29 -13.53 -0.32
N PHE A 241 9.27 -12.31 -0.87
CA PHE A 241 10.08 -11.21 -0.32
C PHE A 241 9.66 -10.79 1.08
N TYR A 242 8.37 -10.73 1.41
CA TYR A 242 7.92 -10.42 2.77
C TYR A 242 8.35 -11.48 3.78
N MET A 243 8.29 -12.76 3.39
CA MET A 243 8.77 -13.86 4.22
C MET A 243 10.29 -13.77 4.41
N LEU A 244 11.05 -13.56 3.33
CA LEU A 244 12.51 -13.45 3.38
C LEU A 244 12.94 -12.24 4.23
N CYS A 245 12.44 -11.04 3.92
CA CYS A 245 12.76 -9.82 4.69
C CYS A 245 12.30 -9.95 6.15
N GLY A 246 11.09 -10.47 6.38
CA GLY A 246 10.53 -10.63 7.72
C GLY A 246 11.30 -11.62 8.57
N CYS A 247 11.64 -12.79 8.01
CA CYS A 247 12.39 -13.83 8.72
C CYS A 247 13.86 -13.45 8.88
N MET A 248 14.55 -12.98 7.84
CA MET A 248 15.97 -12.61 7.96
C MET A 248 16.16 -11.38 8.85
N GLY A 249 15.26 -10.40 8.77
CA GLY A 249 15.27 -9.27 9.69
C GLY A 249 15.03 -9.69 11.14
N TYR A 250 14.15 -10.66 11.37
CA TYR A 250 13.91 -11.17 12.72
C TYR A 250 15.06 -12.02 13.25
N ALA A 251 15.67 -12.86 12.40
CA ALA A 251 16.88 -13.59 12.76
C ALA A 251 18.05 -12.65 13.10
N ALA A 252 18.18 -11.53 12.39
CA ALA A 252 19.26 -10.56 12.60
C ALA A 252 19.08 -9.68 13.84
N PHE A 253 17.84 -9.25 14.13
CA PHE A 253 17.56 -8.23 15.16
C PHE A 253 16.68 -8.71 16.32
N GLY A 254 16.02 -9.86 16.20
CA GLY A 254 15.13 -10.39 17.23
C GLY A 254 13.94 -9.47 17.54
N ASP A 255 13.57 -9.43 18.81
CA ASP A 255 12.41 -8.67 19.29
C ASP A 255 12.61 -7.15 19.19
N ASP A 256 13.86 -6.71 19.03
CA ASP A 256 14.27 -5.31 18.82
C ASP A 256 14.33 -4.91 17.33
N ALA A 257 13.81 -5.75 16.42
CA ALA A 257 13.78 -5.43 15.00
C ALA A 257 13.06 -4.10 14.73
N PRO A 258 13.69 -3.15 14.01
CA PRO A 258 13.09 -1.85 13.76
C PRO A 258 11.94 -1.95 12.74
N GLY A 259 11.01 -0.99 12.81
CA GLY A 259 9.88 -0.92 11.86
C GLY A 259 10.32 -0.75 10.41
N ASN A 260 11.41 -0.02 10.16
CA ASN A 260 12.10 0.00 8.88
C ASN A 260 13.40 -0.81 8.98
N LEU A 261 13.40 -2.01 8.41
CA LEU A 261 14.53 -2.94 8.47
C LEU A 261 15.86 -2.31 8.02
N LEU A 262 15.84 -1.48 6.98
CA LEU A 262 17.04 -0.84 6.42
C LEU A 262 17.68 0.17 7.38
N THR A 263 16.94 0.68 8.35
CA THR A 263 17.50 1.55 9.40
C THR A 263 18.22 0.77 10.50
N GLY A 264 17.98 -0.54 10.58
CA GLY A 264 18.55 -1.43 11.61
C GLY A 264 19.96 -1.92 11.31
N PHE A 265 20.35 -2.04 10.05
CA PHE A 265 21.66 -2.59 9.64
C PHE A 265 22.87 -1.72 10.02
N GLY A 266 22.63 -0.58 10.67
CA GLY A 266 23.68 0.36 11.01
C GLY A 266 24.11 1.17 9.80
N PHE A 267 24.61 2.36 10.07
CA PHE A 267 25.00 3.36 9.08
C PHE A 267 26.48 3.23 8.67
N TYR A 268 27.05 2.03 8.84
CA TYR A 268 28.48 1.89 9.03
C TYR A 268 29.15 1.23 7.83
N GLU A 269 28.98 -0.08 7.59
CA GLU A 269 29.52 -0.72 6.38
C GLU A 269 28.67 -1.92 5.92
N PRO A 270 28.43 -2.12 4.60
CA PRO A 270 28.72 -1.19 3.51
C PRO A 270 27.68 -0.05 3.44
N PHE A 271 28.06 1.17 3.85
CA PHE A 271 27.14 2.31 3.94
C PHE A 271 26.52 2.66 2.57
N TRP A 272 27.29 2.52 1.49
CA TRP A 272 26.83 2.79 0.12
C TRP A 272 25.70 1.84 -0.31
N LEU A 273 25.69 0.60 0.20
CA LEU A 273 24.67 -0.39 -0.13
C LEU A 273 23.36 -0.09 0.60
N VAL A 274 23.46 0.36 1.86
CA VAL A 274 22.32 0.87 2.63
C VAL A 274 21.75 2.14 1.98
N ASP A 275 22.61 3.03 1.50
CA ASP A 275 22.22 4.25 0.78
C ASP A 275 21.51 3.90 -0.54
N LEU A 276 22.06 2.97 -1.31
CA LEU A 276 21.46 2.48 -2.55
C LEU A 276 20.07 1.88 -2.29
N ALA A 277 19.93 1.04 -1.26
CA ALA A 277 18.65 0.44 -0.89
C ALA A 277 17.61 1.52 -0.53
N ASN A 278 17.99 2.51 0.28
CA ASN A 278 17.09 3.61 0.64
C ASN A 278 16.76 4.50 -0.57
N ALA A 279 17.70 4.74 -1.48
CA ALA A 279 17.44 5.48 -2.71
C ALA A 279 16.44 4.72 -3.61
N CYS A 280 16.59 3.40 -3.74
CA CYS A 280 15.63 2.53 -4.40
C CYS A 280 14.25 2.61 -3.74
N VAL A 281 14.15 2.61 -2.40
CA VAL A 281 12.86 2.81 -1.69
C VAL A 281 12.23 4.15 -2.09
N VAL A 282 12.98 5.25 -2.08
CA VAL A 282 12.47 6.58 -2.46
C VAL A 282 11.95 6.56 -3.90
N LEU A 283 12.72 6.02 -4.85
CA LEU A 283 12.31 5.95 -6.26
C LEU A 283 11.09 5.04 -6.50
N HIS A 284 11.01 3.90 -5.79
CA HIS A 284 9.84 3.03 -5.79
C HIS A 284 8.59 3.81 -5.35
N LEU A 285 8.68 4.47 -4.20
CA LEU A 285 7.56 5.20 -3.62
C LEU A 285 7.14 6.42 -4.44
N VAL A 286 8.08 7.03 -5.17
CA VAL A 286 7.76 8.08 -6.15
C VAL A 286 6.76 7.55 -7.20
N GLY A 287 7.03 6.38 -7.76
CA GLY A 287 6.15 5.75 -8.74
C GLY A 287 4.86 5.22 -8.12
N ALA A 288 4.94 4.54 -6.98
CA ALA A 288 3.79 3.99 -6.29
C ALA A 288 2.78 5.08 -5.88
N PHE A 289 3.25 6.25 -5.42
CA PHE A 289 2.38 7.39 -5.11
C PHE A 289 1.49 7.78 -6.30
N GLN A 290 2.05 7.80 -7.52
CA GLN A 290 1.30 8.11 -8.72
C GLN A 290 0.29 7.01 -9.06
N VAL A 291 0.65 5.74 -8.93
CA VAL A 291 -0.24 4.60 -9.17
C VAL A 291 -1.52 4.70 -8.31
N PHE A 292 -1.40 5.08 -7.03
CA PHE A 292 -2.56 5.19 -6.12
C PHE A 292 -3.28 6.55 -6.18
N SER A 293 -2.59 7.64 -6.52
CA SER A 293 -3.20 8.97 -6.56
C SER A 293 -4.01 9.24 -7.83
N GLN A 294 -3.63 8.63 -8.96
CA GLN A 294 -4.28 8.88 -10.25
C GLN A 294 -5.78 8.47 -10.27
N PRO A 295 -6.20 7.30 -9.74
CA PRO A 295 -7.62 6.98 -9.61
C PRO A 295 -8.38 7.97 -8.73
N PHE A 296 -7.76 8.47 -7.65
CA PHE A 296 -8.35 9.51 -6.80
C PHE A 296 -8.56 10.82 -7.58
N PHE A 297 -7.55 11.26 -8.34
CA PHE A 297 -7.66 12.45 -9.18
C PHE A 297 -8.74 12.31 -10.24
N ALA A 298 -8.78 11.18 -10.94
CA ALA A 298 -9.79 10.91 -11.95
C ALA A 298 -11.21 11.01 -11.37
N PHE A 299 -11.42 10.48 -10.17
CA PHE A 299 -12.69 10.59 -9.46
C PHE A 299 -13.07 12.05 -9.13
N VAL A 300 -12.18 12.79 -8.47
CA VAL A 300 -12.45 14.18 -8.07
C VAL A 300 -12.73 15.05 -9.30
N GLU A 301 -11.94 14.88 -10.36
CA GLU A 301 -12.11 15.59 -11.62
C GLU A 301 -13.44 15.26 -12.29
N ALA A 302 -13.80 13.98 -12.40
CA ALA A 302 -15.06 13.57 -12.99
C ALA A 302 -16.27 14.07 -12.18
N TRP A 303 -16.20 14.00 -10.85
CA TRP A 303 -17.25 14.45 -9.96
C TRP A 303 -17.48 15.97 -10.05
N VAL A 304 -16.42 16.77 -10.03
CA VAL A 304 -16.53 18.23 -10.16
C VAL A 304 -16.97 18.63 -11.56
N ALA A 305 -16.46 17.97 -12.61
CA ALA A 305 -16.88 18.22 -13.98
C ALA A 305 -18.38 17.95 -14.20
N ALA A 306 -18.90 16.86 -13.62
CA ALA A 306 -20.32 16.54 -13.67
C ALA A 306 -21.18 17.52 -12.85
N SER A 307 -20.67 17.99 -11.70
CA SER A 307 -21.40 18.89 -10.80
C SER A 307 -21.44 20.34 -11.31
N TYR A 308 -20.39 20.80 -12.00
CA TYR A 308 -20.23 22.19 -12.44
C TYR A 308 -19.83 22.31 -13.92
N PRO A 309 -20.61 21.76 -14.87
CA PRO A 309 -20.22 21.67 -16.28
C PRO A 309 -20.03 23.04 -16.97
N LYS A 310 -20.71 24.09 -16.46
CA LYS A 310 -20.65 25.46 -17.01
C LYS A 310 -19.48 26.29 -16.46
N ASN A 311 -18.74 25.80 -15.46
CA ASN A 311 -17.65 26.56 -14.84
C ASN A 311 -16.39 26.50 -15.71
N LYS A 312 -15.97 27.65 -16.25
CA LYS A 312 -14.79 27.77 -17.12
C LYS A 312 -13.48 27.32 -16.45
N ILE A 313 -13.35 27.38 -15.13
CA ILE A 313 -12.15 26.90 -14.41
C ILE A 313 -12.04 25.37 -14.50
N VAL A 314 -13.19 24.68 -14.54
CA VAL A 314 -13.31 23.23 -14.59
C VAL A 314 -13.29 22.72 -16.04
N SER A 315 -14.03 23.37 -16.94
CA SER A 315 -14.28 22.86 -18.29
C SER A 315 -13.33 23.40 -19.37
N LYS A 316 -12.62 24.50 -19.13
CA LYS A 316 -11.70 25.06 -20.14
C LYS A 316 -10.39 24.28 -20.16
N GLU A 317 -10.18 23.54 -21.26
CA GLU A 317 -8.91 22.88 -21.55
C GLU A 317 -7.92 23.87 -22.21
N TYR A 318 -6.72 23.94 -21.65
CA TYR A 318 -5.55 24.61 -22.22
C TYR A 318 -4.61 23.54 -22.78
N ILE A 319 -4.05 23.81 -23.95
CA ILE A 319 -3.17 22.87 -24.66
C ILE A 319 -1.76 23.44 -24.67
N ILE A 320 -0.82 22.74 -24.04
CA ILE A 320 0.62 23.03 -24.14
C ILE A 320 1.26 21.97 -25.04
N ARG A 321 2.07 22.42 -26.00
CA ARG A 321 2.97 21.54 -26.74
C ARG A 321 4.24 21.38 -25.93
N LEU A 322 4.59 20.15 -25.58
CA LEU A 322 5.83 19.88 -24.86
C LEU A 322 7.02 20.07 -25.82
N PRO A 323 8.09 20.77 -25.42
CA PRO A 323 9.20 21.09 -26.31
C PRO A 323 9.99 19.86 -26.79
N LEU A 324 9.86 18.72 -26.12
CA LEU A 324 10.62 17.49 -26.35
C LEU A 324 9.73 16.28 -26.75
N SER A 325 8.43 16.48 -26.96
CA SER A 325 7.52 15.39 -27.35
C SER A 325 6.46 15.89 -28.32
N SER A 326 6.11 15.07 -29.32
CA SER A 326 5.00 15.32 -30.24
C SER A 326 3.63 15.25 -29.57
N ASP A 327 3.56 14.87 -28.29
CA ASP A 327 2.34 14.86 -27.50
C ASP A 327 1.87 16.27 -27.11
N THR A 328 0.57 16.50 -27.28
CA THR A 328 -0.10 17.68 -26.74
C THR A 328 -0.60 17.40 -25.31
N TYR A 329 -0.21 18.25 -24.38
CA TYR A 329 -0.66 18.17 -22.99
C TYR A 329 -1.87 19.06 -22.78
N LYS A 330 -3.01 18.44 -22.46
CA LYS A 330 -4.24 19.15 -22.11
C LYS A 330 -4.38 19.26 -20.60
N PHE A 331 -4.56 20.47 -20.09
CA PHE A 331 -4.82 20.71 -18.67
C PHE A 331 -5.92 21.75 -18.49
N ASN A 332 -6.63 21.66 -17.37
CA ASN A 332 -7.50 22.73 -16.89
C ASN A 332 -6.97 23.24 -15.55
N MET A 333 -7.35 24.45 -15.16
CA MET A 333 -6.85 25.07 -13.93
C MET A 333 -7.30 24.30 -12.70
N PHE A 334 -8.52 23.73 -12.73
CA PHE A 334 -9.02 22.90 -11.64
C PHE A 334 -8.13 21.68 -11.36
N ARG A 335 -7.65 20.97 -12.39
CA ARG A 335 -6.77 19.82 -12.29
C ARG A 335 -5.46 20.19 -11.61
N VAL A 336 -4.82 21.26 -12.06
CA VAL A 336 -3.54 21.72 -11.49
C VAL A 336 -3.71 22.10 -10.02
N MET A 337 -4.77 22.84 -9.69
CA MET A 337 -5.05 23.26 -8.31
C MET A 337 -5.40 22.09 -7.41
N SER A 338 -6.36 21.25 -7.81
CA SER A 338 -6.85 20.13 -6.99
C SER A 338 -5.77 19.10 -6.70
N ARG A 339 -4.95 18.74 -7.69
CA ARG A 339 -3.84 17.80 -7.51
C ARG A 339 -2.75 18.40 -6.62
N THR A 340 -2.41 19.68 -6.79
CA THR A 340 -1.45 20.38 -5.92
C THR A 340 -1.96 20.47 -4.48
N ILE A 341 -3.24 20.81 -4.28
CA ILE A 341 -3.87 20.86 -2.95
C ILE A 341 -3.84 19.48 -2.29
N PHE A 342 -4.12 18.41 -3.03
CA PHE A 342 -4.06 17.05 -2.51
C PHE A 342 -2.65 16.67 -2.04
N VAL A 343 -1.62 16.96 -2.85
CA VAL A 343 -0.23 16.67 -2.47
C VAL A 343 0.21 17.53 -1.28
N ALA A 344 -0.15 18.82 -1.26
CA ALA A 344 0.14 19.71 -0.14
C ALA A 344 -0.54 19.23 1.15
N PHE A 345 -1.80 18.81 1.07
CA PHE A 345 -2.55 18.27 2.20
C PHE A 345 -1.93 16.99 2.75
N THR A 346 -1.62 16.01 1.89
CA THR A 346 -1.01 14.74 2.32
C THR A 346 0.39 14.95 2.88
N THR A 347 1.16 15.89 2.32
CA THR A 347 2.46 16.29 2.87
C THR A 347 2.31 16.92 4.25
N LEU A 348 1.40 17.89 4.42
CA LEU A 348 1.15 18.51 5.74
C LEU A 348 0.69 17.48 6.78
N ALA A 349 -0.24 16.60 6.40
CA ALA A 349 -0.71 15.52 7.28
C ALA A 349 0.45 14.61 7.71
N SER A 350 1.37 14.27 6.80
CA SER A 350 2.57 13.48 7.13
C SER A 350 3.51 14.16 8.13
N MET A 351 3.60 15.50 8.09
CA MET A 351 4.38 16.28 9.05
C MET A 351 3.74 16.31 10.44
N LEU A 352 2.40 16.29 10.50
CA LEU A 352 1.65 16.32 11.76
C LEU A 352 1.60 14.95 12.46
N LEU A 353 1.62 13.85 11.70
CA LEU A 353 1.45 12.48 12.22
C LEU A 353 2.49 11.52 11.61
N PRO A 354 3.80 11.64 11.95
CA PRO A 354 4.87 10.84 11.34
C PRO A 354 4.98 9.41 11.90
N PHE A 355 3.88 8.79 12.35
CA PHE A 355 3.86 7.48 13.00
C PHE A 355 3.76 6.35 11.97
N PHE A 356 4.90 5.92 11.45
CA PHE A 356 4.96 4.98 10.32
C PHE A 356 4.13 3.70 10.56
N ASN A 357 4.40 2.95 11.63
CA ASN A 357 3.72 1.66 11.86
C ASN A 357 2.25 1.82 12.20
N ASP A 358 1.87 2.86 12.95
CA ASP A 358 0.47 3.05 13.37
C ASP A 358 -0.41 3.48 12.21
N ILE A 359 0.10 4.37 11.35
CA ILE A 359 -0.60 4.77 10.12
C ILE A 359 -0.77 3.55 9.20
N LEU A 360 0.27 2.74 8.98
CA LEU A 360 0.12 1.52 8.17
C LEU A 360 -0.90 0.54 8.75
N GLY A 361 -0.90 0.37 10.07
CA GLY A 361 -1.83 -0.52 10.76
C GLY A 361 -3.29 -0.09 10.60
N ILE A 362 -3.55 1.22 10.74
CA ILE A 362 -4.88 1.82 10.50
C ILE A 362 -5.30 1.60 9.04
N LEU A 363 -4.43 1.88 8.07
CA LEU A 363 -4.77 1.73 6.65
C LEU A 363 -5.05 0.28 6.28
N GLY A 364 -4.22 -0.65 6.77
CA GLY A 364 -4.45 -2.08 6.58
C GLY A 364 -5.79 -2.51 7.16
N ALA A 365 -6.10 -2.11 8.39
CA ALA A 365 -7.37 -2.44 9.03
C ALA A 365 -8.59 -1.87 8.28
N PHE A 366 -8.53 -0.62 7.83
CA PHE A 366 -9.63 0.00 7.08
C PHE A 366 -9.79 -0.53 5.67
N ALA A 367 -8.71 -0.90 4.97
CA ALA A 367 -8.78 -1.40 3.59
C ALA A 367 -9.14 -2.89 3.53
N PHE A 368 -8.53 -3.70 4.39
CA PHE A 368 -8.46 -5.14 4.19
C PHE A 368 -9.82 -5.81 4.20
N TRP A 369 -10.60 -5.68 5.28
CA TRP A 369 -11.92 -6.29 5.30
C TRP A 369 -12.84 -5.77 4.19
N PRO A 370 -13.12 -4.45 4.07
CA PRO A 370 -14.13 -4.00 3.11
C PRO A 370 -13.69 -4.19 1.65
N LEU A 371 -12.46 -3.80 1.29
CA LEU A 371 -12.02 -3.73 -0.11
C LEU A 371 -11.29 -4.98 -0.60
N THR A 372 -10.54 -5.67 0.27
CA THR A 372 -9.85 -6.91 -0.11
C THR A 372 -10.75 -8.13 0.04
N VAL A 373 -11.65 -8.16 1.03
CA VAL A 373 -12.42 -9.37 1.36
C VAL A 373 -13.92 -9.24 1.06
N TYR A 374 -14.60 -8.30 1.69
CA TYR A 374 -16.06 -8.19 1.69
C TYR A 374 -16.64 -7.90 0.30
N PHE A 375 -16.24 -6.81 -0.35
CA PHE A 375 -16.79 -6.46 -1.66
C PHE A 375 -16.51 -7.53 -2.73
N PRO A 376 -15.29 -8.11 -2.86
CA PRO A 376 -15.05 -9.18 -3.82
C PRO A 376 -15.93 -10.42 -3.56
N ILE A 377 -16.11 -10.81 -2.30
CA ILE A 377 -16.97 -11.94 -1.92
C ILE A 377 -18.44 -11.66 -2.25
N GLU A 378 -18.95 -10.49 -1.86
CA GLU A 378 -20.34 -10.11 -2.10
C GLU A 378 -20.64 -9.98 -3.59
N MET A 379 -19.74 -9.38 -4.39
CA MET A 379 -19.88 -9.32 -5.84
C MET A 379 -19.87 -10.72 -6.46
N HIS A 380 -19.02 -11.62 -5.99
CA HIS A 380 -19.00 -13.01 -6.44
C HIS A 380 -20.29 -13.77 -6.13
N ILE A 381 -20.89 -13.54 -4.96
CA ILE A 381 -22.20 -14.09 -4.59
C ILE A 381 -23.29 -13.51 -5.49
N ALA A 382 -23.25 -12.20 -5.76
CA ALA A 382 -24.21 -11.51 -6.63
C ALA A 382 -24.14 -11.97 -8.10
N GLN A 383 -23.01 -12.51 -8.55
CA GLN A 383 -22.88 -13.17 -9.86
C GLN A 383 -23.69 -14.48 -9.97
N GLY A 384 -24.28 -14.99 -8.88
CA GLY A 384 -24.97 -16.28 -8.86
C GLY A 384 -24.02 -17.48 -8.77
N LYS A 385 -22.71 -17.27 -8.57
CA LYS A 385 -21.69 -18.34 -8.48
C LYS A 385 -21.64 -19.03 -7.11
N ALA A 386 -22.35 -18.51 -6.11
CA ALA A 386 -22.46 -19.09 -4.78
C ALA A 386 -23.90 -18.95 -4.25
N PRO A 387 -24.76 -19.97 -4.40
CA PRO A 387 -26.15 -19.90 -3.95
C PRO A 387 -26.22 -19.70 -2.43
N LYS A 388 -27.14 -18.83 -1.98
CA LYS A 388 -27.34 -18.51 -0.56
C LYS A 388 -27.58 -19.80 0.23
N TRP A 389 -26.97 -19.87 1.42
CA TRP A 389 -27.02 -21.04 2.32
C TRP A 389 -26.35 -22.32 1.82
N GLY A 390 -25.74 -22.33 0.64
CA GLY A 390 -24.87 -23.43 0.23
C GLY A 390 -23.55 -23.46 1.02
N ALA A 391 -22.86 -24.61 1.04
CA ALA A 391 -21.58 -24.77 1.75
C ALA A 391 -20.53 -23.72 1.34
N ARG A 392 -20.41 -23.44 0.04
CA ARG A 392 -19.51 -22.39 -0.48
C ARG A 392 -19.88 -21.00 0.03
N TRP A 393 -21.18 -20.69 0.10
CA TRP A 393 -21.64 -19.40 0.61
C TRP A 393 -21.33 -19.25 2.11
N LEU A 394 -21.57 -20.30 2.90
CA LEU A 394 -21.23 -20.33 4.34
C LEU A 394 -19.73 -20.14 4.58
N LEU A 395 -18.88 -20.82 3.80
CA LEU A 395 -17.42 -20.65 3.90
C LEU A 395 -16.98 -19.23 3.56
N LEU A 396 -17.54 -18.62 2.50
CA LEU A 396 -17.22 -17.25 2.11
C LEU A 396 -17.66 -16.22 3.17
N GLN A 397 -18.86 -16.38 3.74
CA GLN A 397 -19.34 -15.50 4.81
C GLN A 397 -18.56 -15.69 6.11
N GLY A 398 -18.19 -16.93 6.46
CA GLY A 398 -17.33 -17.23 7.59
C GLY A 398 -15.95 -16.58 7.46
N LEU A 399 -15.33 -16.69 6.27
CA LEU A 399 -14.07 -16.01 5.97
C LEU A 399 -14.20 -14.48 6.09
N SER A 400 -15.24 -13.89 5.49
CA SER A 400 -15.51 -12.45 5.59
C SER A 400 -15.66 -11.99 7.04
N THR A 401 -16.39 -12.75 7.86
CA THR A 401 -16.61 -12.44 9.29
C THR A 401 -15.31 -12.54 10.09
N LEU A 402 -14.50 -13.57 9.85
CA LEU A 402 -13.19 -13.70 10.50
C LEU A 402 -12.28 -12.52 10.15
N CYS A 403 -12.20 -12.14 8.87
CA CYS A 403 -11.41 -10.99 8.42
C CYS A 403 -11.93 -9.66 8.99
N LEU A 404 -13.25 -9.53 9.23
CA LEU A 404 -13.83 -8.36 9.91
C LEU A 404 -13.30 -8.27 11.33
N ILE A 405 -13.35 -9.36 12.09
CA ILE A 405 -12.86 -9.41 13.48
C ILE A 405 -11.38 -9.04 13.53
N VAL A 406 -10.56 -9.65 12.66
CA VAL A 406 -9.12 -9.35 12.57
C VAL A 406 -8.87 -7.87 12.25
N SER A 407 -9.63 -7.29 11.32
CA SER A 407 -9.51 -5.88 10.95
C SER A 407 -9.92 -4.95 12.09
N MET A 408 -10.97 -5.28 12.84
CA MET A 408 -11.39 -4.50 14.01
C MET A 408 -10.33 -4.53 15.12
N LEU A 409 -9.76 -5.70 15.42
CA LEU A 409 -8.67 -5.83 16.38
C LEU A 409 -7.45 -5.02 15.94
N ALA A 410 -7.06 -5.15 14.67
CA ALA A 410 -5.95 -4.39 14.10
C ALA A 410 -6.15 -2.87 14.18
N LEU A 411 -7.37 -2.40 13.93
CA LEU A 411 -7.73 -1.00 14.09
C LEU A 411 -7.56 -0.55 15.54
N MET A 412 -8.07 -1.32 16.50
CA MET A 412 -7.94 -1.00 17.93
C MET A 412 -6.47 -0.93 18.38
N GLY A 413 -5.64 -1.89 17.96
CA GLY A 413 -4.20 -1.89 18.26
C GLY A 413 -3.50 -0.66 17.71
N SER A 414 -3.78 -0.32 16.45
CA SER A 414 -3.13 0.81 15.78
C SER A 414 -3.59 2.16 16.33
N LEU A 415 -4.88 2.31 16.66
CA LEU A 415 -5.40 3.52 17.30
C LEU A 415 -4.79 3.75 18.68
N LYS A 416 -4.59 2.68 19.46
CA LYS A 416 -3.91 2.78 20.76
C LYS A 416 -2.46 3.26 20.58
N GLY A 417 -1.74 2.71 19.60
CA GLY A 417 -0.38 3.13 19.28
C GLY A 417 -0.29 4.62 18.90
N VAL A 418 -1.19 5.11 18.02
CA VAL A 418 -1.28 6.56 17.71
C VAL A 418 -1.51 7.40 18.97
N VAL A 419 -2.42 6.98 19.85
CA VAL A 419 -2.73 7.72 21.09
C VAL A 419 -1.52 7.77 22.03
N GLU A 420 -0.79 6.66 22.15
CA GLU A 420 0.43 6.59 22.98
C GLU A 420 1.53 7.48 22.41
N ASP A 421 1.77 7.43 21.10
CA ASP A 421 2.77 8.26 20.43
C ASP A 421 2.44 9.76 20.48
N LEU A 422 1.16 10.13 20.33
CA LEU A 422 0.69 11.52 20.42
C LEU A 422 0.88 12.13 21.81
N ARG A 423 0.95 11.34 22.88
CA ARG A 423 1.23 11.86 24.23
C ARG A 423 2.65 12.39 24.38
N ILE A 424 3.58 11.83 23.62
CA ILE A 424 5.01 12.14 23.70
C ILE A 424 5.41 13.09 22.57
N TYR A 425 4.74 13.00 21.42
CA TYR A 425 5.06 13.77 20.22
C TYR A 425 4.69 15.25 20.36
N LYS A 426 5.67 16.13 20.09
CA LYS A 426 5.47 17.57 19.99
C LYS A 426 5.74 18.01 18.55
N PRO A 427 4.68 18.35 17.78
CA PRO A 427 4.84 18.74 16.38
C PRO A 427 5.83 19.91 16.23
N PHE A 428 6.68 19.85 15.20
CA PHE A 428 7.61 20.90 14.80
C PHE A 428 8.67 21.30 15.83
N GLN A 429 8.83 20.54 16.93
CA GLN A 429 9.97 20.72 17.83
C GLN A 429 11.19 19.97 17.32
N LYS A 430 12.36 20.61 17.44
CA LYS A 430 13.64 19.90 17.25
C LYS A 430 13.73 18.85 18.35
N SER A 431 13.83 17.57 17.97
CA SER A 431 14.27 16.55 18.93
C SER A 431 15.72 16.88 19.27
N THR A 432 15.92 17.43 20.47
CA THR A 432 17.22 17.74 21.07
C THR A 432 18.06 16.51 21.27
#